data_AF-L5NY98-F1
#
_entry.id   AF-L5NY98-F1
#
_cell.length_a   1.000
_cell.length_b   1.000
_cell.length_c   1.000
_cell.angle_alpha   90.00
_cell.angle_beta   90.00
_cell.angle_gamma   90.00
#
_symmetry.space_group_name_H-M   'P 1'
#
loop_
_entity.id
_entity.type
_entity.pdbx_description
1 polymer ?
#
loop_
_entity_poly.entity_id
_entity_poly.type
_entity_poly.pdbx_seq_one_letter_code
_entity_poly.pdbx_strand_id
1 'polypeptide(L)' 'MSDLLDAAEGAIALVCGGFIFLLFGSALGTTGLIDLSFWGIVYVLVGIVVLVTAAAVAAGAIISEVV' A
#
# COMPACT_ATOMS: atom_id res chain seq x y z
N MET A 1 -2.44 19.63 2.60
CA MET A 1 -3.67 18.83 2.35
C MET A 1 -3.52 18.00 1.08
N SER A 2 -2.92 18.52 0.00
CA SER A 2 -2.58 17.77 -1.23
C SER A 2 -1.69 16.55 -0.96
N ASP A 3 -0.61 16.72 -0.20
CA ASP A 3 0.43 15.68 -0.12
C ASP A 3 -0.04 14.43 0.63
N LEU A 4 -0.95 14.59 1.58
CA LEU A 4 -1.60 13.48 2.29
C LEU A 4 -2.56 12.72 1.37
N LEU A 5 -3.30 13.46 0.53
CA LEU A 5 -4.24 12.88 -0.42
C LEU A 5 -3.48 12.12 -1.52
N ASP A 6 -2.42 12.72 -2.06
CA ASP A 6 -1.54 12.08 -3.05
C ASP A 6 -0.87 10.82 -2.49
N ALA A 7 -0.43 10.87 -1.23
CA ALA A 7 0.12 9.70 -0.54
C ALA A 7 -0.92 8.60 -0.34
N ALA A 8 -2.17 8.96 -0.01
CA ALA A 8 -3.27 8.00 0.14
C ALA A 8 -3.64 7.36 -1.21
N GLU A 9 -3.75 8.15 -2.27
CA GLU A 9 -4.02 7.65 -3.63
C GLU A 9 -2.91 6.71 -4.12
N GLY A 10 -1.65 7.11 -3.94
CA GLY A 10 -0.49 6.28 -4.28
C GLY A 10 -0.47 4.96 -3.50
N ALA A 11 -0.84 5.00 -2.22
CA ALA A 11 -0.91 3.80 -1.38
C ALA A 11 -2.06 2.87 -1.79
N ILE A 12 -3.24 3.42 -2.14
CA ILE A 12 -4.37 2.65 -2.66
C ILE A 12 -4.01 1.99 -3.99
N ALA A 13 -3.36 2.72 -4.89
CA ALA A 13 -2.89 2.19 -6.16
C ALA A 13 -1.90 1.02 -5.95
N LEU A 14 -1.01 1.15 -4.96
CA LEU A 14 -0.06 0.09 -4.60
C LEU A 14 -0.75 -1.16 -4.04
N VAL A 15 -1.76 -0.99 -3.17
CA VAL A 15 -2.56 -2.11 -2.63
C VAL A 15 -3.32 -2.80 -3.75
N CYS A 16 -4.01 -2.05 -4.62
CA CYS A 16 -4.73 -2.61 -5.76
C CYS A 16 -3.79 -3.34 -6.73
N GLY A 17 -2.65 -2.75 -7.06
CA GLY A 17 -1.61 -3.38 -7.89
C GLY A 17 -1.08 -4.67 -7.26
N GLY A 18 -0.78 -4.65 -5.97
CA GLY A 18 -0.36 -5.84 -5.22
C GLY A 18 -1.41 -6.95 -5.23
N PHE A 19 -2.69 -6.60 -5.11
CA PHE A 19 -3.80 -7.57 -5.18
C PHE A 19 -3.91 -8.21 -6.56
N ILE A 20 -3.71 -7.42 -7.62
CA ILE A 20 -3.67 -7.94 -9.00
C ILE A 20 -2.51 -8.94 -9.15
N PHE A 21 -1.31 -8.58 -8.70
CA PHE A 21 -0.15 -9.49 -8.73
C PHE A 21 -0.38 -10.78 -7.96
N LEU A 22 -1.03 -10.70 -6.80
CA LEU A 22 -1.45 -11.85 -6.00
C LEU A 22 -2.38 -12.81 -6.74
N LEU A 23 -3.41 -12.26 -7.40
CA LEU A 23 -4.38 -13.04 -8.16
C LEU A 23 -3.73 -13.71 -9.38
N PHE A 24 -2.91 -12.96 -10.11
CA PHE A 24 -2.21 -13.50 -11.27
C PHE A 24 -1.18 -14.55 -10.88
N GLY A 25 -0.38 -14.31 -9.83
CA GLY A 25 0.59 -15.29 -9.33
C GLY A 25 -0.08 -16.58 -8.85
N SER A 26 -1.22 -16.46 -8.18
CA SER A 26 -2.00 -17.63 -7.73
C SER A 26 -2.61 -18.41 -8.90
N ALA A 27 -3.08 -17.71 -9.93
CA ALA A 27 -3.69 -18.33 -11.11
C ALA A 27 -2.68 -18.99 -12.05
N LEU A 28 -1.47 -18.41 -12.17
CA LEU A 28 -0.44 -18.89 -13.08
C LEU A 28 0.34 -20.11 -12.54
N GLY A 29 0.12 -20.50 -11.28
CA GLY A 29 0.77 -21.68 -10.67
C GLY A 29 2.29 -21.63 -10.78
N THR A 30 2.87 -20.42 -10.69
CA THR A 30 4.25 -20.16 -11.11
C THR A 30 5.27 -20.85 -10.19
N THR A 31 5.98 -21.83 -10.75
CA THR A 31 7.14 -22.53 -10.17
C THR A 31 8.48 -21.85 -10.53
N GLY A 32 8.45 -20.57 -10.92
CA GLY A 32 9.61 -19.81 -11.40
C GLY A 32 10.14 -18.79 -10.39
N LEU A 33 11.42 -18.43 -10.54
CA LEU A 33 12.23 -17.49 -9.75
C LEU A 33 11.60 -16.13 -9.37
N ILE A 34 10.47 -15.75 -9.97
CA ILE A 34 9.70 -14.56 -9.63
C ILE A 34 8.33 -15.02 -9.15
N ASP A 35 8.20 -15.21 -7.85
CA ASP A 35 6.92 -15.50 -7.21
C ASP A 35 6.09 -14.21 -7.22
N LEU A 36 5.25 -14.05 -8.24
CA LEU A 36 4.36 -12.91 -8.42
C LEU A 36 3.38 -12.79 -7.24
N SER A 37 2.99 -13.90 -6.63
CA SER A 37 2.15 -13.89 -5.43
C SER A 37 2.89 -13.30 -4.26
N PHE A 38 4.15 -13.70 -4.04
CA PHE A 38 5.00 -13.10 -3.02
C PHE A 38 5.15 -11.58 -3.22
N TRP A 39 5.45 -11.13 -4.43
CA TRP A 39 5.56 -9.70 -4.73
C TRP A 39 4.24 -8.95 -4.54
N GLY A 40 3.11 -9.57 -4.91
CA GLY A 40 1.79 -9.01 -4.64
C GLY A 40 1.54 -8.78 -3.15
N ILE A 41 1.93 -9.73 -2.29
CA ILE A 41 1.87 -9.56 -0.83
C ILE A 41 2.75 -8.39 -0.37
N VAL A 42 3.99 -8.31 -0.86
CA VAL A 42 4.91 -7.22 -0.51
C VAL A 42 4.31 -5.86 -0.87
N TYR A 43 3.74 -5.71 -2.08
CA TYR A 43 3.11 -4.46 -2.50
C TYR A 43 1.90 -4.09 -1.64
N VAL A 44 1.06 -5.06 -1.27
CA VAL A 44 -0.07 -4.83 -0.35
C VAL A 44 0.42 -4.36 1.01
N LEU A 45 1.43 -5.02 1.58
CA LEU A 45 1.99 -4.66 2.89
C LEU A 45 2.60 -3.26 2.88
N VAL A 46 3.38 -2.92 1.86
CA VAL A 46 3.96 -1.57 1.72
C VAL A 46 2.85 -0.53 1.61
N GLY A 47 1.78 -0.80 0.86
CA GLY A 47 0.66 0.12 0.71
C GLY A 47 -0.06 0.39 2.04
N ILE A 48 -0.26 -0.66 2.84
CA ILE A 48 -0.82 -0.53 4.19
C ILE A 48 0.09 0.33 5.09
N VAL A 49 1.41 0.10 5.05
CA VAL A 49 2.36 0.88 5.85
C VAL A 49 2.31 2.37 5.48
N VAL A 50 2.23 2.69 4.19
CA VAL A 50 2.10 4.08 3.72
C VAL A 50 0.78 4.70 4.22
N LEU A 51 -0.35 3.98 4.13
CA LEU A 51 -1.63 4.47 4.65
C LEU A 51 -1.59 4.73 6.16
N VAL A 52 -1.01 3.83 6.95
CA VAL A 52 -0.90 3.99 8.40
C VAL A 52 0.00 5.18 8.74
N THR A 53 1.10 5.35 8.01
CA THR A 53 2.02 6.47 8.21
C THR A 53 1.32 7.80 7.87
N ALA A 54 0.57 7.85 6.76
CA ALA A 54 -0.21 9.02 6.38
C ALA A 54 -1.25 9.36 7.47
N ALA A 55 -1.99 8.36 7.97
CA ALA A 55 -2.96 8.55 9.05
C ALA A 55 -2.31 9.08 10.35
N ALA A 56 -1.12 8.56 10.71
CA ALA A 56 -0.38 9.04 11.87
C ALA A 56 0.08 10.50 11.73
N VAL A 57 0.56 10.89 10.54
CA VAL A 57 0.93 12.29 10.25
C VAL A 57 -0.29 13.20 10.34
N ALA A 58 -1.42 12.78 9.77
CA ALA A 58 -2.67 13.54 9.87
C ALA A 58 -3.13 13.72 11.33
N ALA A 59 -3.09 12.64 12.13
CA ALA A 59 -3.44 12.70 13.55
C ALA A 59 -2.50 13.63 14.34
N GLY A 60 -1.19 13.57 14.08
CA GLY A 60 -0.21 14.45 14.70
C GLY A 60 -0.43 15.93 14.36
N ALA A 61 -0.77 16.22 13.10
CA ALA A 61 -1.09 17.58 12.66
C ALA A 61 -2.32 18.13 13.39
N ILE A 62 -3.39 17.33 13.53
CA ILE A 62 -4.61 17.71 14.26
C ILE A 62 -4.30 18.00 15.73
N ILE A 63 -3.50 17.15 16.38
CA ILE A 63 -3.15 17.34 17.80
C ILE A 63 -2.31 18.63 17.98
N SER A 64 -1.39 18.92 17.07
CA SER A 64 -0.57 20.15 17.12
C SER A 64 -1.37 21.44 16.87
N GLU A 65 -2.53 21.36 16.22
CA GLU A 65 -3.38 22.53 15.97
C GLU A 65 -4.28 22.87 17.17
N VAL A 66 -4.48 21.90 18.07
CA VAL A 66 -5.35 22.00 19.25
C VAL A 66 -4.61 22.44 20.52
N VAL A 67 -3.28 22.27 20.57
CA VAL A 67 -2.40 22.63 21.72
C VAL A 67 -1.68 23.95 21.46
#